data_AF-A0A382NPW7-F1
#
_entry.id   AF-A0A382NPW7-F1
#
_cell.length_a   1.000
_cell.length_b   1.000
_cell.length_c   1.000
_cell.angle_alpha   90.00
_cell.angle_beta   90.00
_cell.angle_gamma   90.00
#
_symmetry.space_group_name_H-M   'P 1'
#
loop_
_entity.id
_entity.type
_entity.pdbx_description
1 polymer ?
#
loop_
_entity_poly.entity_id
_entity_poly.type
_entity_poly.pdbx_seq_one_letter_code
_entity_poly.pdbx_strand_id
1 'polypeptide(L)'
;MSHKSSADAGKARAPGPTYQEVVLNDASAPPAPFLEYSYEFTGDQDIPYSNYTSADFARAEFQKMWPKVWQMACREEHIPEAGDYQVYDIGQLSAIVTRT
;
A
#
# COMPACT_ATOMS: atom_id res chain seq x y z
N MET A 1 18.65 30.24 11.67
CA MET A 1 19.36 29.26 12.52
C MET A 1 18.81 27.88 12.19
N SER A 2 19.41 27.19 11.21
CA SER A 2 18.91 25.87 10.76
C SER A 2 19.46 24.80 11.69
N HIS A 3 18.62 24.21 12.54
CA HIS A 3 18.93 22.97 13.24
C HIS A 3 18.90 21.83 12.22
N LYS A 4 20.04 21.54 11.59
CA LYS A 4 20.23 20.27 10.88
C LYS A 4 20.31 19.16 11.92
N SER A 5 19.19 18.48 12.15
CA SER A 5 19.20 17.19 12.83
C SER A 5 20.01 16.21 11.95
N SER A 6 21.18 15.81 12.44
CA SER A 6 22.08 14.85 11.82
C SER A 6 21.58 13.41 12.02
N ALA A 7 20.35 13.11 11.63
CA ALA A 7 19.86 11.74 11.66
C ALA A 7 20.38 10.97 10.43
N ASP A 8 20.82 9.72 10.64
CA ASP A 8 21.17 8.83 9.53
C ASP A 8 19.96 8.66 8.59
N ALA A 9 20.23 8.44 7.30
CA ALA A 9 19.19 8.23 6.30
C ALA A 9 18.21 7.11 6.73
N GLY A 10 16.91 7.36 6.55
CA GLY A 10 15.85 6.44 6.97
C GLY A 10 15.51 6.45 8.46
N LYS A 11 16.29 7.12 9.32
CA LYS A 11 16.01 7.22 10.77
C LYS A 11 15.21 8.46 11.19
N ALA A 12 15.05 9.43 10.29
CA ALA A 12 14.26 10.62 10.58
C ALA A 12 12.80 10.23 10.90
N ARG A 13 12.30 10.66 12.06
CA ARG A 13 10.94 10.41 12.54
C ARG A 13 10.38 11.66 13.22
N ALA A 14 9.06 11.73 13.33
CA ALA A 14 8.40 12.77 14.12
C ALA A 14 8.84 12.68 15.59
N PRO A 15 8.93 13.82 16.31
CA PRO A 15 9.22 13.79 17.74
C PRO A 15 8.11 13.08 18.51
N GLY A 16 8.48 12.29 19.52
CA GLY A 16 7.54 11.54 20.37
C GLY A 16 7.75 10.02 20.32
N PRO A 17 6.94 9.26 21.08
CA PRO A 17 7.03 7.80 21.08
C PRO A 17 6.55 7.22 19.75
N THR A 18 7.16 6.12 19.35
CA THR A 18 6.71 5.32 18.20
C THR A 18 5.41 4.59 18.52
N TYR A 19 4.67 4.18 17.48
CA TYR A 19 3.50 3.31 17.66
C TYR A 19 3.84 2.06 18.49
N GLN A 20 5.01 1.45 18.24
CA GLN A 20 5.46 0.25 18.93
C GLN A 20 5.71 0.51 20.43
N GLU A 21 6.34 1.63 20.78
CA GLU A 21 6.50 2.03 22.18
C GLU A 21 5.17 2.32 22.87
N VAL A 22 4.21 2.93 22.18
CA VAL A 22 2.88 3.18 22.74
C VAL A 22 2.16 1.86 23.02
N VAL A 23 2.17 0.94 22.05
CA VAL A 23 1.51 -0.37 22.16
C VAL A 23 2.13 -1.24 23.26
N LEU A 24 3.46 -1.20 23.42
CA LEU A 24 4.15 -1.93 24.50
C LEU A 24 3.89 -1.36 25.90
N ASN A 25 3.53 -0.08 25.99
CA ASN A 25 3.20 0.58 27.26
C ASN A 25 1.71 0.51 27.62
N ASP A 26 0.88 -0.15 26.81
CA ASP A 26 -0.54 -0.34 27.11
C ASP A 26 -0.73 -1.27 28.32
N ALA A 27 -1.81 -1.06 29.08
CA ALA A 27 -2.11 -1.85 30.27
C ALA A 27 -2.50 -3.30 29.93
N SER A 28 -2.99 -3.52 28.70
CA SER A 28 -3.36 -4.84 28.19
C SER A 28 -2.35 -5.30 27.15
N ALA A 29 -2.00 -6.59 27.19
CA ALA A 29 -1.12 -7.16 26.18
C ALA A 29 -1.81 -7.09 24.79
N PRO A 30 -1.17 -6.48 23.78
CA PRO A 30 -1.75 -6.36 22.45
C PRO A 30 -1.75 -7.72 21.73
N PRO A 31 -2.67 -7.92 20.76
CA PRO A 31 -2.60 -9.07 19.86
C PRO A 31 -1.25 -9.12 19.14
N ALA A 32 -0.69 -10.32 18.95
CA ALA A 32 0.62 -10.51 18.33
C ALA A 32 0.83 -9.75 17.00
N PRO A 33 -0.16 -9.67 16.08
CA PRO A 33 0.01 -8.93 14.82
C PRO A 33 0.31 -7.44 14.99
N PHE A 34 -0.04 -6.84 16.14
CA PHE A 34 0.19 -5.41 16.36
C PHE A 34 1.66 -5.10 16.70
N LEU A 35 2.41 -6.13 17.10
CA LEU A 35 3.84 -6.05 17.38
C LEU A 35 4.70 -6.31 16.12
N GLU A 36 4.08 -6.74 15.01
CA GLU A 36 4.79 -6.96 13.77
C GLU A 36 5.14 -5.61 13.12
N TYR A 37 6.43 -5.36 12.92
CA TYR A 37 6.93 -4.16 12.27
C TYR A 37 8.20 -4.47 11.50
N SER A 38 8.21 -4.12 10.21
CA SER A 38 9.35 -4.29 9.32
C SER A 38 9.54 -3.04 8.47
N TYR A 39 10.28 -2.07 8.99
CA TYR A 39 10.72 -0.94 8.19
C TYR A 39 12.08 -1.21 7.58
N GLU A 40 12.19 -0.99 6.27
CA GLU A 40 13.44 -1.00 5.52
C GLU A 40 13.62 0.32 4.80
N PHE A 41 14.81 0.92 4.91
CA PHE A 41 15.15 2.13 4.16
C PHE A 41 15.63 1.73 2.76
N THR A 42 14.77 1.93 1.75
CA THR A 42 15.03 1.54 0.37
C THR A 42 15.71 2.64 -0.47
N GLY A 43 16.17 3.72 0.17
CA GLY A 43 16.79 4.88 -0.48
C GLY A 43 15.92 6.14 -0.47
N ASP A 44 16.55 7.25 -0.83
CA ASP A 44 15.97 8.61 -0.89
C ASP A 44 16.09 9.25 -2.28
N GLN A 45 16.41 8.43 -3.28
CA GLN A 45 16.56 8.89 -4.66
C GLN A 45 15.22 9.29 -5.27
N ASP A 46 15.25 10.32 -6.10
CA ASP A 46 14.07 10.75 -6.84
C ASP A 46 13.54 9.64 -7.75
N ILE A 47 12.21 9.53 -7.83
CA ILE A 47 11.56 8.60 -8.75
C ILE A 47 11.69 9.17 -10.18
N PRO A 48 12.21 8.39 -11.15
CA PRO A 48 12.35 8.88 -12.52
C PRO A 48 11.01 9.30 -13.13
N TYR A 49 10.96 10.48 -13.74
CA TYR A 49 9.76 10.96 -14.45
C TYR A 49 9.31 10.01 -15.58
N SER A 50 10.24 9.26 -16.15
CA SER A 50 9.96 8.26 -17.19
C SER A 50 9.01 7.17 -16.72
N ASN A 51 8.90 6.89 -15.41
CA ASN A 51 7.94 5.91 -14.89
C ASN A 51 6.49 6.27 -15.24
N TYR A 52 6.20 7.56 -15.43
CA TYR A 52 4.85 8.05 -15.74
C TYR A 52 4.59 8.26 -17.24
N THR A 53 5.64 8.28 -18.07
CA THR A 53 5.53 8.58 -19.52
C THR A 53 6.01 7.46 -20.43
N SER A 54 6.79 6.51 -19.91
CA SER A 54 7.35 5.39 -20.68
C SER A 54 6.32 4.28 -20.88
N ALA A 55 6.03 3.97 -22.14
CA ALA A 55 5.19 2.83 -22.51
C ALA A 55 5.79 1.48 -22.06
N ASP A 56 7.12 1.35 -22.08
CA ASP A 56 7.79 0.12 -21.66
C ASP A 56 7.66 -0.10 -20.15
N PHE A 57 7.74 0.98 -19.36
CA PHE A 57 7.54 0.90 -17.92
C PHE A 57 6.10 0.51 -17.58
N ALA A 58 5.12 1.17 -18.20
CA ALA A 58 3.69 0.84 -18.02
C ALA A 58 3.39 -0.63 -18.38
N ARG A 59 3.99 -1.15 -19.45
CA ARG A 59 3.87 -2.57 -19.83
C ARG A 59 4.47 -3.50 -18.79
N ALA A 60 5.65 -3.17 -18.24
CA ALA A 60 6.28 -3.96 -17.20
C ALA A 60 5.49 -3.95 -15.88
N GLU A 61 4.93 -2.79 -15.50
CA GLU A 61 4.06 -2.65 -14.34
C GLU A 61 2.80 -3.53 -14.48
N PHE A 62 2.18 -3.51 -15.66
CA PHE A 62 1.06 -4.39 -15.98
C PHE A 62 1.40 -5.88 -15.87
N GLN A 63 2.57 -6.31 -16.35
CA GLN A 63 2.93 -7.73 -16.30
C GLN A 63 3.28 -8.22 -14.88
N LYS A 64 3.79 -7.33 -14.03
CA LYS A 64 4.39 -7.71 -12.75
C LYS A 64 3.53 -7.37 -11.53
N MET A 65 2.70 -6.34 -11.61
CA MET A 65 1.96 -5.83 -10.46
C MET A 65 0.46 -6.02 -10.64
N TRP A 66 -0.16 -5.31 -11.59
CA TRP A 66 -1.61 -5.16 -11.66
C TRP A 66 -2.42 -6.48 -11.54
N PRO A 67 -2.12 -7.57 -12.28
CA PRO A 67 -2.87 -8.83 -12.17
C PRO A 67 -2.45 -9.72 -10.99
N LYS A 68 -1.45 -9.34 -10.20
CA LYS A 68 -0.84 -10.17 -9.14
C LYS A 68 -1.06 -9.61 -7.73
N VAL A 69 -1.83 -8.53 -7.60
CA VAL A 69 -2.13 -7.89 -6.32
C VAL A 69 -3.63 -7.85 -6.08
N TRP A 70 -4.03 -7.79 -4.81
CA TRP A 70 -5.41 -7.55 -4.44
C TRP A 70 -5.82 -6.14 -4.83
N GLN A 71 -6.95 -6.02 -5.52
CA GLN A 71 -7.52 -4.75 -5.97
C GLN A 71 -8.95 -4.61 -5.45
N MET A 72 -9.34 -3.38 -5.11
CA MET A 72 -10.71 -3.07 -4.73
C MET A 72 -11.58 -3.02 -6.00
N ALA A 73 -12.32 -4.09 -6.26
CA ALA A 73 -13.18 -4.17 -7.44
C ALA A 73 -14.53 -3.45 -7.24
N CYS A 74 -15.29 -3.84 -6.21
CA CYS A 74 -16.56 -3.21 -5.87
C CYS A 74 -16.86 -3.35 -4.38
N ARG A 75 -17.90 -2.63 -3.92
CA ARG A 75 -18.53 -2.85 -2.61
C ARG A 75 -19.70 -3.81 -2.77
N GLU A 76 -20.07 -4.46 -1.67
CA GLU A 76 -21.23 -5.34 -1.62
C GLU A 76 -22.55 -4.63 -1.97
N GLU A 77 -22.66 -3.34 -1.64
CA GLU A 77 -23.81 -2.49 -1.96
C GLU A 77 -24.00 -2.22 -3.46
N HIS A 78 -22.98 -2.47 -4.29
CA HIS A 78 -23.09 -2.33 -5.75
C HIS A 78 -23.73 -3.54 -6.42
N ILE A 79 -23.76 -4.69 -5.73
CA ILE A 79 -24.33 -5.97 -6.19
C ILE A 79 -25.19 -6.57 -5.07
N PRO A 80 -26.27 -5.89 -4.63
CA PRO A 80 -27.02 -6.30 -3.44
C PRO A 80 -27.68 -7.67 -3.57
N GLU A 81 -28.19 -8.01 -4.75
CA GLU A 81 -29.00 -9.22 -4.96
C GLU A 81 -28.25 -10.28 -5.77
N ALA A 82 -28.67 -11.53 -5.63
CA ALA A 82 -28.11 -12.62 -6.42
C ALA A 82 -28.41 -12.42 -7.92
N GLY A 83 -27.39 -12.53 -8.76
CA GLY A 83 -27.47 -12.23 -10.19
C GLY A 83 -27.05 -10.81 -10.56
N ASP A 84 -26.92 -9.90 -9.60
CA ASP A 84 -26.27 -8.62 -9.85
C ASP A 84 -24.78 -8.85 -10.15
N TYR A 85 -24.25 -8.04 -11.07
CA TYR A 85 -22.85 -8.11 -11.45
C TYR A 85 -22.26 -6.73 -11.75
N GLN A 86 -20.94 -6.64 -11.61
CA GLN A 86 -20.15 -5.47 -11.97
C GLN A 86 -18.95 -5.92 -12.80
N VAL A 87 -18.69 -5.20 -13.89
CA VAL A 87 -17.49 -5.41 -14.72
C VAL A 87 -16.37 -4.58 -14.13
N TYR A 88 -15.24 -5.23 -13.85
CA TYR A 88 -14.04 -4.60 -13.33
C TYR A 88 -12.90 -4.75 -14.35
N ASP A 89 -12.41 -3.62 -14.85
CA ASP A 89 -11.36 -3.58 -15.84
C ASP A 89 -10.00 -3.26 -15.21
N ILE A 90 -9.01 -4.10 -15.51
CA ILE A 90 -7.63 -3.97 -15.11
C ILE A 90 -6.80 -3.89 -16.40
N GLY A 91 -6.63 -2.67 -16.92
CA GLY A 91 -5.94 -2.44 -18.19
C GLY A 91 -6.56 -3.24 -19.35
N GLN A 92 -5.88 -4.29 -19.79
CA GLN A 92 -6.35 -5.16 -20.90
C GLN A 92 -7.14 -6.39 -20.42
N LEU A 93 -7.26 -6.59 -19.11
CA LEU A 93 -8.01 -7.68 -18.51
C LEU A 93 -9.34 -7.15 -17.99
N SER A 94 -10.37 -8.00 -18.02
CA SER A 94 -11.69 -7.69 -17.47
C SER A 94 -12.19 -8.87 -16.66
N ALA A 95 -12.85 -8.59 -15.55
CA ALA A 95 -13.46 -9.57 -14.66
C ALA A 95 -14.92 -9.22 -14.38
N ILE A 96 -15.77 -10.23 -14.26
CA ILE A 96 -17.14 -10.06 -13.78
C ILE A 96 -17.17 -10.44 -12.31
N VAL A 97 -17.50 -9.48 -11.45
CA VAL A 97 -17.79 -9.71 -10.04
C VAL A 97 -19.29 -9.86 -9.90
N THR A 98 -19.75 -10.98 -9.35
CA THR A 98 -21.18 -11.27 -9.21
C THR A 98 -21.49 -11.81 -7.82
N ARG A 99 -22.71 -11.54 -7.34
CA ARG A 99 -23.25 -12.18 -6.14
C ARG A 99 -24.01 -13.44 -6.54
N THR A 100 -23.56 -14.58 -6.02
CA THR A 100 -24.13 -15.91 -6.27
C THR A 100 -25.07 -16.35 -5.17
#